data_AF-A0A9D5M9N5-F1
#
_entry.id   AF-A0A9D5M9N5-F1
#
_cell.length_a   1.000
_cell.length_b   1.000
_cell.length_c   1.000
_cell.angle_alpha   90.00
_cell.angle_beta   90.00
_cell.angle_gamma   90.00
#
_symmetry.space_group_name_H-M   'P 1'
#
loop_
_entity.id
_entity.type
_entity.pdbx_description
1 polymer ?
#
loop_
_entity_poly.entity_id
_entity_poly.type
_entity_poly.pdbx_seq_one_letter_code
_entity_poly.pdbx_strand_id
1 'polypeptide(L)' 'MRCSCGNCGTYMVHAESFQLGCVCPECGARCKACLGTDTVVSRESLRRMKDDPMVLDMLFAEPEEPEERVNPDEYGRELE' A
#
# COMPACT_ATOMS: atom_id res chain seq x y z
N MET A 1 6.60 -6.74 13.75
CA MET A 1 6.51 -6.33 12.33
C MET A 1 7.57 -5.27 12.06
N ARG A 2 8.20 -5.27 10.89
CA ARG A 2 9.22 -4.30 10.46
C ARG A 2 8.67 -3.57 9.24
N CYS A 3 8.57 -2.25 9.28
CA CYS A 3 8.01 -1.45 8.18
C CYS A 3 9.11 -0.72 7.42
N SER A 4 9.01 -0.70 6.09
CA SER A 4 9.71 0.27 5.24
C SER A 4 8.79 1.46 4.96
N CYS A 5 9.38 2.65 4.79
CA CYS A 5 8.61 3.85 4.47
C CYS A 5 8.13 3.78 3.02
N GLY A 6 6.82 3.90 2.78
CA GLY A 6 6.26 3.94 1.42
C GLY A 6 6.70 5.17 0.60
N ASN A 7 7.24 6.21 1.25
CA ASN A 7 7.65 7.46 0.59
C ASN A 7 9.13 7.47 0.17
N CYS A 8 10.01 6.78 0.91
CA CYS A 8 11.46 6.81 0.65
C CYS A 8 12.17 5.46 0.83
N GLY A 9 11.45 4.37 1.12
CA GLY A 9 12.00 3.03 1.31
C GLY A 9 12.72 2.80 2.65
N THR A 10 13.07 3.87 3.38
CA THR A 10 13.84 3.79 4.62
C THR A 10 13.14 2.96 5.70
N TYR A 11 13.92 2.20 6.45
CA TYR A 11 13.46 1.45 7.62
C TYR A 11 12.80 2.38 8.66
N MET A 12 11.60 2.01 9.10
CA MET A 12 10.83 2.81 10.05
C MET A 12 10.96 2.26 11.47
N VAL A 13 11.04 3.16 12.45
CA VAL A 13 11.18 2.81 13.88
C VAL A 13 9.81 2.85 14.55
N HIS A 14 9.50 1.86 15.38
CA HIS A 14 8.25 1.85 16.14
C HIS A 14 8.27 2.94 17.23
N ALA A 15 7.25 3.80 17.23
CA ALA A 15 7.08 4.84 18.24
C ALA A 15 6.05 4.40 19.28
N GLU A 16 6.50 4.26 20.53
CA GLU A 16 5.69 3.84 21.67
C GLU A 16 5.06 5.03 22.43
N SER A 17 4.88 6.17 21.76
CA SER A 17 4.27 7.37 22.34
C SER A 17 2.73 7.30 22.29
N PHE A 18 2.05 8.37 22.74
CA PHE A 18 0.59 8.50 22.67
C PHE A 18 0.01 8.28 21.26
N GLN A 19 0.81 8.47 20.22
CA GLN A 19 0.45 8.20 18.82
C GLN A 19 1.18 6.95 18.33
N LEU A 20 0.61 5.77 18.60
CA LEU A 20 1.16 4.50 18.15
C LEU A 20 1.35 4.47 16.63
N GLY A 21 2.50 3.95 16.18
CA GLY A 21 2.82 3.82 14.76
C GLY A 21 4.33 3.72 14.53
N CYS A 22 4.72 3.32 13.33
CA CYS A 22 6.11 3.42 12.88
C CYS A 22 6.38 4.80 12.31
N VAL A 23 7.53 5.42 12.61
CA VAL A 23 7.93 6.74 12.12
C VAL A 23 9.18 6.60 11.26
N CYS A 24 9.16 7.22 10.08
CA CYS A 24 10.34 7.30 9.23
C CYS A 24 11.30 8.37 9.78
N PRO A 25 12.59 8.03 10.02
CA PRO A 25 13.57 9.00 10.50
C PRO A 25 13.95 10.06 9.45
N GLU A 26 13.79 9.76 8.15
CA GLU A 26 14.22 10.64 7.06
C GLU A 26 13.14 11.68 6.70
N CYS A 27 11.91 11.22 6.49
CA CYS A 27 10.83 12.09 6.00
C CYS A 27 9.73 12.35 7.04
N GLY A 28 9.83 11.76 8.24
CA GLY A 28 8.84 11.94 9.31
C GLY A 28 7.50 11.25 9.07
N ALA A 29 7.30 10.55 7.94
CA ALA A 29 6.06 9.84 7.64
C ALA A 29 5.72 8.83 8.75
N ARG A 30 4.45 8.78 9.15
CA ARG A 30 3.94 7.86 10.18
C ARG A 30 3.05 6.80 9.54
N CYS A 31 3.34 5.53 9.83
CA CYS A 31 2.58 4.38 9.35
C CYS A 31 1.90 3.65 10.52
N LYS A 32 0.61 3.33 10.37
CA LYS A 32 -0.17 2.53 11.32
C LYS A 32 -0.78 1.26 10.72
N ALA A 33 -0.44 0.92 9.48
CA ALA A 33 -1.05 -0.18 8.72
C ALA A 33 -0.98 -1.51 9.49
N CYS A 34 0.19 -1.87 10.02
CA CYS A 34 0.40 -3.08 10.81
C CYS A 34 -0.35 -3.09 12.16
N LEU A 35 -0.72 -1.92 12.68
CA LEU A 35 -1.42 -1.81 13.96
C LEU A 35 -2.95 -1.90 13.78
N GLY A 36 -3.47 -1.71 12.56
CA GLY A 36 -4.91 -1.70 12.28
C GLY A 36 -5.67 -0.54 12.94
N THR A 37 -4.97 0.50 13.41
CA THR A 37 -5.57 1.60 14.20
C THR A 37 -6.03 2.80 13.37
N ASP A 38 -5.69 2.88 12.08
CA ASP A 38 -6.09 3.99 11.18
C ASP A 38 -7.29 3.66 10.27
N THR A 39 -7.80 2.42 10.31
CA THR A 39 -8.82 1.95 9.36
C THR A 39 -10.13 1.53 10.04
N VAL A 40 -10.44 2.11 11.21
CA VAL A 40 -11.69 1.80 11.89
C VAL A 40 -12.83 2.57 11.21
N VAL A 41 -13.59 1.88 10.36
CA VAL A 41 -14.78 2.41 9.71
C VAL A 41 -16.01 2.04 10.54
N SER A 42 -16.89 3.00 10.84
CA SER A 42 -18.14 2.72 11.53
C SER A 42 -19.11 1.91 10.67
N ARG A 43 -20.01 1.16 11.32
CA ARG A 43 -21.02 0.35 10.63
C ARG A 43 -21.91 1.20 9.70
N GLU A 44 -22.25 2.41 10.12
CA GLU A 44 -23.07 3.34 9.35
C GLU A 44 -22.32 3.87 8.13
N SER A 45 -21.01 4.15 8.26
CA SER A 45 -20.18 4.57 7.14
C SER A 45 -20.01 3.44 6.10
N LEU A 46 -19.84 2.19 6.55
CA LEU A 46 -19.84 1.03 5.66
C LEU A 46 -21.18 0.87 4.91
N ARG A 47 -22.31 1.08 5.59
CA ARG A 47 -23.64 1.02 4.96
C ARG A 47 -23.81 2.05 3.85
N ARG A 48 -23.26 3.26 4.00
CA ARG A 48 -23.31 4.30 2.97
C ARG A 48 -22.44 3.95 1.76
N MET A 49 -21.28 3.35 2.00
CA MET A 49 -20.37 2.92 0.92
C MET A 49 -20.92 1.76 0.07
N LYS A 50 -21.81 0.93 0.63
CA LYS A 50 -22.40 -0.22 -0.06
C LYS A 50 -23.15 0.15 -1.35
N ASP A 51 -23.70 1.35 -1.44
CA ASP A 51 -24.44 1.85 -2.61
C ASP A 51 -23.63 2.88 -3.44
N ASP A 52 -22.35 3.12 -3.11
CA ASP A 52 -21.51 4.06 -3.83
C ASP A 52 -20.88 3.40 -5.07
N PRO A 53 -21.23 3.83 -6.30
CA PRO A 53 -20.76 3.21 -7.52
C PRO A 53 -19.24 3.32 -7.70
N MET A 54 -18.59 4.36 -7.18
CA MET A 54 -17.14 4.53 -7.28
C MET A 54 -16.39 3.57 -6.36
N VAL A 55 -16.94 3.31 -5.17
CA VAL A 55 -16.37 2.35 -4.22
C VAL A 55 -16.48 0.92 -4.75
N LEU A 56 -17.62 0.57 -5.34
CA LEU A 56 -17.84 -0.74 -5.94
C LEU A 56 -16.89 -0.99 -7.12
N ASP A 57 -16.73 -0.01 -8.01
CA ASP A 57 -15.80 -0.10 -9.13
C ASP A 57 -14.36 -0.29 -8.64
N MET A 58 -13.92 0.50 -7.64
CA MET A 58 -12.58 0.36 -7.05
C MET A 58 -12.33 -1.01 -6.39
N LEU A 59 -13.34 -1.63 -5.79
CA LEU A 59 -13.22 -2.92 -5.08
C LEU A 59 -13.27 -4.13 -6.02
N PHE A 60 -14.02 -4.03 -7.12
CA PHE A 60 -14.37 -5.17 -7.98
C PHE A 60 -13.87 -5.05 -9.42
N ALA A 61 -13.27 -3.93 -9.82
CA ALA A 61 -12.59 -3.84 -11.11
C ALA A 61 -11.41 -4.83 -11.16
N GLU A 62 -11.31 -5.56 -12.27
CA GLU A 62 -10.14 -6.38 -12.54
C GLU A 62 -8.96 -5.43 -12.82
N PRO A 63 -7.79 -5.64 -12.18
CA PRO A 63 -6.62 -4.85 -12.50
C PRO A 63 -6.26 -5.08 -13.97
N GLU A 64 -6.13 -4.02 -14.75
CA GLU A 64 -5.56 -4.11 -16.10
C GLU A 64 -4.11 -4.61 -15.96
N GLU A 65 -3.84 -5.80 -16.47
CA GLU A 65 -2.48 -6.34 -16.50
C GLU A 65 -1.62 -5.40 -17.38
N PRO A 66 -0.55 -4.80 -16.85
CA PRO A 66 0.31 -3.96 -17.67
C PRO A 66 0.92 -4.82 -18.78
N GLU A 67 0.89 -4.33 -20.02
CA GLU A 67 1.57 -5.00 -21.14
C GLU A 67 3.02 -5.31 -20.75
N GLU A 68 3.36 -6.60 -20.78
CA GLU A 68 4.69 -7.10 -20.45
C GLU A 68 5.68 -6.51 -21.45
N ARG A 69 6.48 -5.53 -21.01
CA ARG A 69 7.57 -4.99 -21.83
C ARG A 69 8.65 -6.04 -21.91
N VAL A 70 8.61 -6.86 -22.97
CA VAL A 70 9.67 -7.81 -23.30
C VAL A 70 10.98 -7.03 -23.42
N ASN A 71 11.92 -7.28 -22.50
CA ASN A 71 13.25 -6.70 -22.57
C ASN A 71 14.14 -7.61 -23.45
N PRO A 72 14.56 -7.17 -24.65
CA PRO A 72 15.29 -8.03 -25.60
C PRO A 72 16.62 -8.59 -25.07
N ASP A 73 17.18 -7.95 -24.04
CA ASP A 73 18.44 -8.29 -23.37
C ASP A 73 18.30 -9.26 -22.20
N GLU A 74 17.08 -9.67 -21.82
CA GLU A 74 16.85 -10.56 -20.66
C GLU A 74 17.25 -12.02 -20.95
N TYR A 75 17.25 -12.46 -22.21
CA TYR A 75 17.68 -13.79 -22.61
C TYR A 75 18.82 -13.71 -23.61
N GLY A 76 20.03 -13.41 -23.12
CA GLY A 76 21.27 -13.55 -23.86
C GLY A 76 21.59 -15.01 -24.23
N ARG A 77 20.80 -15.62 -25.11
CA ARG A 77 21.15 -16.87 -25.82
C ARG A 77 21.18 -16.58 -27.31
N GLU A 78 22.36 -16.83 -27.87
CA GLU A 78 22.79 -16.52 -29.22
C GLU A 78 21.84 -17.08 -30.29
N LEU A 79 21.61 -16.27 -31.33
CA LEU A 79 21.04 -16.72 -32.60
C LEU A 79 22.09 -17.58 -33.30
N GLU A 80 21.92 -18.89 -33.29
CA GLU A 80 22.46 -19.81 -34.31
C GLU A 80 21.31 -20.46 -35.08
#